data_AF-A0A2E9PRD3-F1
#
_entry.id   AF-A0A2E9PRD3-F1
#
_cell.length_a   1.000
_cell.length_b   1.000
_cell.length_c   1.000
_cell.angle_alpha   90.00
_cell.angle_beta   90.00
_cell.angle_gamma   90.00
#
_symmetry.space_group_name_H-M   'P 1'
#
loop_
_entity.id
_entity.type
_entity.pdbx_description
1 polymer ?
#
loop_
_entity_poly.entity_id
_entity_poly.type
_entity_poly.pdbx_seq_one_letter_code
_entity_poly.pdbx_strand_id
1 'polypeptide(L)'
;MINHQKFILFALFAALSISGCKDDPKRHLQLAQWYSQKGLVDEAILEYREVTRLLPTDVKTLSREDYALLAKAHYSLALMYTKKDWWDYALKEAETCFELLPTREHYDMVTLLRKRINFQSAES
;
A
#
# COMPACT_ATOMS: atom_id res chain seq x y z
N MET A 1 -33.42 30.15 -23.60
CA MET A 1 -32.74 30.06 -22.28
C MET A 1 -32.56 28.63 -21.76
N ILE A 2 -33.56 27.73 -21.89
CA ILE A 2 -33.51 26.37 -21.31
C ILE A 2 -32.40 25.46 -21.89
N ASN A 3 -32.10 25.55 -23.20
CA ASN A 3 -31.06 24.71 -23.82
C ASN A 3 -29.63 25.11 -23.40
N HIS A 4 -29.42 26.38 -23.07
CA HIS A 4 -28.12 26.89 -22.64
C HIS A 4 -27.78 26.44 -21.21
N GLN A 5 -28.78 26.40 -20.31
CA GLN A 5 -28.64 25.85 -18.96
C GLN A 5 -28.35 24.35 -18.96
N LYS A 6 -29.01 23.58 -19.83
CA LYS A 6 -28.73 22.14 -19.99
C LYS A 6 -27.31 21.87 -20.50
N PHE A 7 -26.82 22.72 -21.42
CA PHE A 7 -25.46 22.64 -21.93
C PHE A 7 -24.41 22.98 -20.86
N ILE A 8 -24.67 24.00 -20.03
CA ILE A 8 -23.80 24.37 -18.91
C ILE A 8 -23.77 23.25 -17.84
N LEU A 9 -24.92 22.66 -17.50
CA LEU A 9 -24.99 21.52 -16.57
C LEU A 9 -24.23 20.30 -17.10
N PHE A 10 -24.34 20.00 -18.39
CA PHE A 10 -23.59 18.92 -19.02
C PHE A 10 -22.08 19.18 -19.03
N ALA A 11 -21.67 20.42 -19.32
CA ALA A 11 -20.26 20.82 -19.28
C ALA A 11 -19.67 20.79 -17.87
N LEU A 12 -20.44 21.20 -16.84
CA LEU A 12 -20.03 21.11 -15.44
C LEU A 12 -19.91 19.66 -14.96
N PHE A 13 -20.84 18.79 -15.36
CA PHE A 13 -20.78 17.37 -15.05
C PHE A 13 -19.56 16.70 -15.72
N ALA A 14 -19.32 16.99 -17.00
CA ALA A 14 -18.16 16.50 -17.73
C ALA A 14 -16.84 17.03 -17.11
N ALA A 15 -16.78 18.30 -16.72
CA ALA A 15 -15.63 18.88 -16.02
C ALA A 15 -15.39 18.22 -14.65
N LEU A 16 -16.44 17.87 -13.90
CA LEU A 16 -16.34 17.12 -12.65
C LEU A 16 -15.79 15.69 -12.87
N SER A 17 -16.20 15.03 -13.96
CA SER A 17 -15.71 13.69 -14.30
C SER A 17 -14.24 13.69 -14.72
N ILE A 18 -13.77 14.74 -15.40
CA ILE A 18 -12.36 14.87 -15.82
C ILE A 18 -11.46 15.28 -14.63
N SER A 19 -12.04 15.89 -13.60
CA SER A 19 -11.33 16.26 -12.36
C SER A 19 -11.38 15.18 -11.29
N GLY A 20 -11.68 13.93 -11.66
CA GLY A 20 -11.47 12.76 -10.81
C GLY A 20 -10.06 12.83 -10.21
N CYS A 21 -9.99 13.00 -8.89
CA CYS A 21 -8.76 13.30 -8.17
C CYS A 21 -7.63 12.37 -8.63
N LYS A 22 -6.47 12.95 -8.96
CA LYS A 22 -5.24 12.16 -9.04
C LYS A 22 -5.02 11.55 -7.66
N ASP A 23 -5.13 10.23 -7.56
CA ASP A 23 -4.92 9.53 -6.31
C ASP A 23 -3.51 9.81 -5.78
N ASP A 24 -3.43 10.15 -4.49
CA ASP A 24 -2.20 10.51 -3.80
C ASP A 24 -1.79 9.34 -2.90
N PRO A 25 -0.67 8.65 -3.19
CA PRO A 25 -0.23 7.50 -2.41
C PRO A 25 -0.02 7.84 -0.93
N LYS A 26 0.28 9.11 -0.58
CA LYS A 26 0.44 9.52 0.81
C LYS A 26 -0.88 9.47 1.58
N ARG A 27 -2.00 9.79 0.92
CA ARG A 27 -3.35 9.74 1.54
C ARG A 27 -3.75 8.31 1.83
N HIS A 28 -3.54 7.41 0.86
CA HIS A 28 -3.76 5.98 1.05
C HIS A 28 -2.92 5.44 2.21
N LEU A 29 -1.63 5.81 2.30
CA LEU A 29 -0.79 5.39 3.43
C LEU A 29 -1.34 5.88 4.80
N GLN A 30 -1.78 7.12 4.88
CA GLN A 30 -2.35 7.67 6.12
C GLN A 30 -3.65 6.99 6.52
N LEU A 31 -4.53 6.72 5.55
CA LEU A 31 -5.78 6.00 5.78
C LEU A 31 -5.52 4.55 6.20
N ALA A 32 -4.58 3.87 5.54
CA ALA A 32 -4.15 2.53 5.90
C ALA A 32 -3.61 2.45 7.35
N GLN A 33 -2.83 3.45 7.78
CA GLN A 33 -2.34 3.56 9.16
C GLN A 33 -3.49 3.75 10.16
N TRP A 34 -4.47 4.58 9.82
CA TRP A 34 -5.65 4.77 10.64
C TRP A 34 -6.44 3.46 10.79
N TYR A 35 -6.70 2.74 9.70
CA TYR A 35 -7.34 1.42 9.74
C TYR A 35 -6.53 0.41 10.57
N SER A 36 -5.21 0.39 10.39
CA SER A 36 -4.30 -0.48 11.16
C SER A 36 -4.42 -0.23 12.67
N GLN A 37 -4.47 1.05 13.09
CA GLN A 37 -4.64 1.44 14.49
C GLN A 37 -6.01 1.05 15.07
N LYS A 38 -7.04 0.96 14.23
CA LYS A 38 -8.38 0.49 14.61
C LYS A 38 -8.52 -1.03 14.59
N GLY A 39 -7.50 -1.76 14.16
CA GLY A 39 -7.57 -3.22 13.98
C GLY A 39 -8.40 -3.65 12.77
N LEU A 40 -8.71 -2.70 11.88
CA LEU A 40 -9.41 -2.95 10.61
C LEU A 40 -8.37 -3.43 9.58
N VAL A 41 -7.98 -4.70 9.73
CA VAL A 41 -6.82 -5.28 9.04
C VAL A 41 -7.05 -5.38 7.53
N ASP A 42 -8.24 -5.79 7.10
CA ASP A 42 -8.53 -5.99 5.69
C ASP A 42 -8.58 -4.64 4.94
N GLU A 43 -9.18 -3.62 5.55
CA GLU A 43 -9.21 -2.25 5.03
C GLU A 43 -7.81 -1.64 4.99
N ALA A 44 -6.99 -1.86 6.01
CA ALA A 44 -5.60 -1.43 6.01
C ALA A 44 -4.81 -2.05 4.85
N ILE A 45 -4.99 -3.35 4.59
CA ILE A 45 -4.35 -4.04 3.46
C ILE A 45 -4.74 -3.39 2.13
N LEU A 46 -6.02 -3.13 1.91
CA LEU A 46 -6.49 -2.51 0.67
C LEU A 46 -5.81 -1.15 0.44
N GLU A 47 -5.79 -0.30 1.45
CA GLU A 47 -5.20 1.04 1.34
C GLU A 47 -3.68 1.00 1.18
N TYR A 48 -2.95 0.12 1.87
CA TYR A 48 -1.52 -0.03 1.64
C TYR A 48 -1.21 -0.54 0.22
N ARG A 49 -2.06 -1.40 -0.35
CA ARG A 49 -1.90 -1.87 -1.74
C ARG A 49 -2.15 -0.76 -2.76
N GLU A 50 -2.99 0.23 -2.44
CA GLU A 50 -3.14 1.39 -3.31
C GLU A 50 -1.85 2.23 -3.37
N VAL A 51 -1.09 2.32 -2.26
CA VAL A 51 0.25 2.95 -2.28
C VAL A 51 1.18 2.24 -3.27
N THR A 52 1.25 0.91 -3.21
CA THR A 52 2.12 0.13 -4.10
C THR A 52 1.64 0.12 -5.55
N ARG A 53 0.33 0.30 -5.79
CA ARG A 53 -0.26 0.45 -7.13
C ARG A 53 0.05 1.81 -7.77
N LEU A 54 0.00 2.88 -6.98
CA LEU A 54 0.13 4.26 -7.46
C LEU A 54 1.57 4.68 -7.73
N LEU A 55 2.52 4.10 -7.00
CA LEU A 55 3.93 4.39 -7.20
C LEU A 55 4.50 3.59 -8.38
N PRO A 56 5.38 4.20 -9.21
CA PRO A 56 6.05 3.52 -10.32
C PRO A 56 6.73 2.21 -9.92
N THR A 57 6.62 1.20 -10.79
CA THR A 57 7.31 -0.08 -10.64
C THR A 57 8.83 0.04 -10.84
N ASP A 58 9.28 0.98 -11.68
CA ASP A 58 10.71 1.31 -11.80
C ASP A 58 11.15 2.22 -10.66
N VAL A 59 11.62 1.59 -9.59
CA VAL A 59 12.08 2.25 -8.37
C VAL A 59 13.21 3.27 -8.59
N LYS A 60 13.94 3.19 -9.72
CA LYS A 60 15.00 4.16 -10.07
C LYS A 60 14.45 5.53 -10.42
N THR A 61 13.16 5.61 -10.78
CA THR A 61 12.47 6.85 -11.15
C THR A 61 11.80 7.53 -9.95
N LEU A 62 11.77 6.87 -8.79
CA LEU A 62 11.12 7.40 -7.59
C LEU A 62 11.91 8.55 -6.99
N SER A 63 11.18 9.54 -6.49
CA SER A 63 11.73 10.52 -5.56
C SER A 63 12.16 9.81 -4.25
N ARG A 64 13.00 10.48 -3.44
CA ARG A 64 13.39 9.92 -2.13
C ARG A 64 12.17 9.72 -1.23
N GLU A 65 11.22 10.65 -1.32
CA GLU A 65 9.97 10.61 -0.57
C GLU A 65 9.11 9.41 -0.99
N ASP A 66 8.91 9.22 -2.30
CA ASP A 66 8.11 8.11 -2.84
C ASP A 66 8.78 6.77 -2.55
N TYR A 67 10.10 6.71 -2.62
CA TYR A 67 10.87 5.53 -2.28
C TYR A 67 10.66 5.11 -0.80
N ALA A 68 10.70 6.08 0.12
CA ALA A 68 10.42 5.84 1.53
C ALA A 68 8.95 5.46 1.78
N LEU A 69 8.03 6.07 1.03
CA LEU A 69 6.59 5.78 1.09
C LEU A 69 6.29 4.34 0.64
N LEU A 70 6.92 3.90 -0.46
CA LEU A 70 6.80 2.54 -1.00
C LEU A 70 7.32 1.51 0.00
N ALA A 71 8.53 1.72 0.53
CA ALA A 71 9.12 0.82 1.51
C ALA A 71 8.25 0.71 2.79
N LYS A 72 7.65 1.82 3.23
CA LYS A 72 6.74 1.84 4.37
C LYS A 72 5.43 1.10 4.11
N ALA A 73 4.90 1.16 2.90
CA ALA A 73 3.72 0.39 2.52
C ALA A 73 4.02 -1.12 2.54
N HIS A 74 5.13 -1.56 1.94
CA HIS A 74 5.56 -2.96 1.98
C HIS A 74 5.80 -3.47 3.41
N TYR A 75 6.50 -2.68 4.24
CA TYR A 75 6.66 -3.01 5.67
C TYR A 75 5.31 -3.21 6.36
N SER A 76 4.37 -2.30 6.12
CA SER A 76 3.07 -2.33 6.77
C SER A 76 2.19 -3.47 6.25
N LEU A 77 2.27 -3.81 4.96
CA LEU A 77 1.63 -4.99 4.39
C LEU A 77 2.16 -6.27 5.02
N ALA A 78 3.48 -6.39 5.21
CA ALA A 78 4.08 -7.53 5.91
C ALA A 78 3.48 -7.72 7.32
N LEU A 79 3.30 -6.62 8.06
CA LEU A 79 2.66 -6.65 9.37
C LEU A 79 1.18 -7.02 9.31
N MET A 80 0.43 -6.51 8.33
CA MET A 80 -1.00 -6.82 8.20
C MET A 80 -1.22 -8.27 7.77
N TYR A 81 -0.43 -8.80 6.84
CA TYR A 81 -0.49 -10.21 6.46
C TYR A 81 -0.04 -11.13 7.60
N THR A 82 0.91 -10.71 8.42
CA THR A 82 1.25 -11.41 9.67
C THR A 82 0.05 -11.51 10.60
N LYS A 83 -0.76 -10.45 10.74
CA LYS A 83 -2.00 -10.49 11.55
C LYS A 83 -3.08 -11.43 11.00
N LYS A 84 -2.99 -11.80 9.72
CA LYS A 84 -3.91 -12.73 9.03
C LYS A 84 -3.38 -14.17 9.01
N ASP A 85 -2.20 -14.42 9.58
CA ASP A 85 -1.46 -15.67 9.43
C ASP A 85 -1.17 -16.03 7.95
N TRP A 86 -1.08 -15.02 7.08
CA TRP A 86 -0.78 -15.17 5.66
C TRP A 86 0.73 -15.06 5.43
N TRP A 87 1.46 -16.04 5.94
CA TRP A 87 2.92 -15.97 6.12
C TRP A 87 3.70 -15.78 4.83
N ASP A 88 3.33 -16.45 3.75
CA ASP A 88 4.00 -16.32 2.46
C ASP A 88 3.85 -14.90 1.88
N TYR A 89 2.66 -14.32 1.99
CA TYR A 89 2.41 -12.93 1.60
C TYR A 89 3.17 -11.97 2.51
N ALA A 90 3.19 -12.21 3.81
CA ALA A 90 3.95 -11.39 4.75
C ALA A 90 5.46 -11.40 4.43
N LEU A 91 6.02 -12.59 4.16
CA LEU A 91 7.43 -12.74 3.81
C LEU A 91 7.75 -12.01 2.49
N LYS A 92 6.89 -12.15 1.49
CA LYS A 92 7.08 -11.49 0.19
C LYS A 92 7.19 -9.98 0.34
N GLU A 93 6.28 -9.38 1.09
CA GLU A 93 6.27 -7.93 1.33
C GLU A 93 7.47 -7.47 2.17
N ALA A 94 7.88 -8.27 3.17
CA ALA A 94 9.07 -7.98 3.97
C ALA A 94 10.36 -8.03 3.15
N GLU A 95 10.49 -8.99 2.23
CA GLU A 95 11.62 -9.09 1.30
C GLU A 95 11.68 -7.86 0.39
N THR A 96 10.57 -7.45 -0.20
CA THR A 96 10.51 -6.23 -1.01
C THR A 96 10.84 -4.99 -0.19
N CYS A 97 10.38 -4.89 1.06
CA CYS A 97 10.76 -3.80 1.96
C CYS A 97 12.28 -3.74 2.20
N PHE A 98 12.92 -4.90 2.44
CA PHE A 98 14.36 -5.00 2.64
C PHE A 98 15.16 -4.68 1.36
N GLU A 99 14.69 -5.11 0.20
CA GLU A 99 15.28 -4.77 -1.10
C GLU A 99 15.27 -3.26 -1.34
N LEU A 100 14.18 -2.58 -0.96
CA LEU A 100 14.08 -1.13 -1.04
C LEU A 100 15.01 -0.45 -0.01
N LEU A 101 14.87 -0.80 1.27
CA LEU A 101 15.63 -0.18 2.36
C LEU A 101 16.32 -1.27 3.18
N PRO A 102 17.58 -1.62 2.89
CA PRO A 102 18.28 -2.68 3.60
C PRO A 102 18.78 -2.18 4.96
N THR A 103 17.87 -2.17 5.94
CA THR A 103 18.17 -1.85 7.34
C THR A 103 18.21 -3.14 8.18
N ARG A 104 18.83 -3.06 9.37
CA ARG A 104 18.80 -4.17 10.33
C ARG A 104 17.38 -4.57 10.71
N GLU A 105 16.49 -3.59 10.91
CA GLU A 105 15.10 -3.84 11.28
C GLU A 105 14.36 -4.63 10.19
N HIS A 106 14.51 -4.24 8.92
CA HIS A 106 13.86 -4.93 7.81
C HIS A 106 14.45 -6.34 7.60
N TYR A 107 15.75 -6.51 7.79
CA TYR A 107 16.39 -7.82 7.77
C TYR A 107 15.85 -8.74 8.88
N ASP A 108 15.75 -8.21 10.11
CA ASP A 108 15.24 -8.96 11.26
C ASP A 108 13.79 -9.42 10.99
N MET A 109 12.94 -8.59 10.38
CA MET A 109 11.58 -8.99 9.97
C MET A 109 11.59 -10.18 8.99
N VAL A 110 12.40 -10.11 7.91
CA VAL A 110 12.52 -11.21 6.94
C VAL A 110 12.95 -12.51 7.61
N THR A 111 13.95 -12.45 8.50
CA THR A 111 14.45 -13.65 9.20
C THR A 111 13.42 -14.26 10.15
N LEU A 112 12.66 -13.42 10.88
CA LEU A 112 11.59 -13.88 11.77
C LEU A 112 10.47 -14.58 10.99
N LEU A 113 10.06 -14.03 9.85
CA LEU A 113 9.03 -14.62 9.01
C LEU A 113 9.47 -15.95 8.41
N ARG A 114 10.70 -16.04 7.88
CA ARG A 114 11.27 -17.32 7.41
C ARG A 114 11.32 -18.37 8.51
N LYS A 115 11.74 -17.98 9.72
CA LYS A 115 11.78 -18.87 10.88
C LYS A 115 10.38 -19.37 11.22
N ARG A 116 9.37 -18.49 11.20
CA ARG A 116 7.96 -18.85 11.46
C ARG A 116 7.42 -19.84 10.44
N ILE A 117 7.64 -19.61 9.14
CA ILE A 117 7.21 -20.50 8.05
C ILE A 117 7.84 -21.88 8.20
N ASN A 118 9.15 -21.93 8.46
CA ASN A 118 9.87 -23.20 8.64
C ASN A 118 9.33 -24.00 9.83
N PHE A 119 8.97 -23.35 10.94
CA PHE A 119 8.34 -24.04 12.07
C PHE A 119 6.99 -24.65 11.71
N GLN A 120 6.14 -23.92 10.98
CA GLN A 120 4.84 -24.46 10.56
C GLN A 120 4.97 -25.67 9.63
N SER A 121 5.92 -25.64 8.70
CA SER A 121 6.19 -26.79 7.83
C SER A 121 6.73 -28.01 8.56
N ALA A 122 7.29 -27.83 9.77
CA ALA A 122 7.78 -28.92 10.60
C ALA A 122 6.70 -29.54 11.50
N GLU A 123 5.60 -28.83 11.72
CA GLU A 123 4.46 -29.26 12.55
C GLU A 123 3.34 -29.95 11.74
N SER A 124 3.36 -29.82 10.41
CA SER A 124 2.41 -30.45 9.46
C SER A 124 2.86 -31.82 8.99
#